data_AF-A0AA40K1Z5-F1
#
_entry.id   AF-A0AA40K1Z5-F1
#
_cell.length_a   1.000
_cell.length_b   1.000
_cell.length_c   1.000
_cell.angle_alpha   90.00
_cell.angle_beta   90.00
_cell.angle_gamma   90.00
#
_symmetry.space_group_name_H-M   'P 1'
#
loop_
_entity.id
_entity.type
_entity.pdbx_description
1 polymer ?
#
loop_
_entity_poly.entity_id
_entity_poly.type
_entity_poly.pdbx_seq_one_letter_code
_entity_poly.pdbx_strand_id
1 'polypeptide(L)'
;TTNDFRQFFGMKRYEAFESISGNFDVPNAFREFYEHPDKVELYPGVFCESDSKMSGDPGPSDLDSALWAAIFSDVITLVRSDRFYTVDWNTNSLTS
;
A
#
# COMPACT_ATOMS: atom_id res chain seq x y z
N THR A 1 -5.20 -0.94 12.82
CA THR A 1 -4.90 -2.26 12.22
C THR A 1 -4.94 -2.14 10.70
N THR A 2 -4.66 -3.20 9.94
CA THR A 2 -4.66 -3.13 8.45
C THR A 2 -5.99 -2.65 7.90
N ASN A 3 -7.10 -3.06 8.52
CA ASN A 3 -8.44 -2.59 8.13
C ASN A 3 -8.68 -1.11 8.42
N ASP A 4 -8.11 -0.57 9.50
CA ASP A 4 -8.20 0.88 9.77
C ASP A 4 -7.38 1.69 8.76
N PHE A 5 -6.22 1.17 8.36
CA PHE A 5 -5.38 1.79 7.34
C PHE A 5 -6.08 1.81 5.98
N ARG A 6 -6.71 0.70 5.58
CA ARG A 6 -7.55 0.63 4.38
C ARG A 6 -8.71 1.61 4.44
N GLN A 7 -9.38 1.72 5.59
CA GLN A 7 -10.45 2.68 5.79
C GLN A 7 -9.96 4.14 5.66
N PHE A 8 -8.75 4.45 6.14
CA PHE A 8 -8.15 5.78 6.00
C PHE A 8 -7.98 6.18 4.52
N PHE A 9 -7.63 5.23 3.65
CA PHE A 9 -7.56 5.44 2.20
C PHE A 9 -8.90 5.24 1.47
N GLY A 10 -10.01 5.02 2.18
CA GLY A 10 -11.33 4.81 1.60
C GLY A 10 -11.52 3.45 0.91
N MET A 11 -10.64 2.48 1.20
CA MET A 11 -10.68 1.13 0.63
C MET A 11 -11.60 0.20 1.42
N LYS A 12 -12.10 -0.87 0.77
CA LYS A 12 -12.96 -1.87 1.42
C LYS A 12 -12.17 -2.62 2.51
N ARG A 13 -12.73 -2.71 3.72
CA ARG A 13 -12.19 -3.54 4.82
C ARG A 13 -12.21 -5.03 4.44
N TYR A 14 -11.23 -5.78 4.92
CA TYR A 14 -11.20 -7.23 4.78
C TYR A 14 -12.19 -7.88 5.74
N GLU A 15 -13.09 -8.68 5.19
CA GLU A 15 -14.11 -9.42 5.94
C GLU A 15 -13.64 -10.84 6.29
N ALA A 16 -12.66 -11.38 5.56
CA ALA A 16 -12.14 -12.73 5.72
C ALA A 16 -10.61 -12.75 5.53
N PHE A 17 -9.91 -13.73 6.11
CA PHE A 17 -8.45 -13.82 5.97
C PHE A 17 -8.02 -14.13 4.53
N GLU A 18 -8.86 -14.85 3.79
CA GLU A 18 -8.71 -15.18 2.37
C GLU A 18 -8.81 -13.96 1.47
N SER A 19 -9.41 -12.87 1.94
CA SER A 19 -9.48 -11.61 1.19
C SER A 19 -8.19 -10.79 1.27
N ILE A 20 -7.28 -11.13 2.19
CA ILE A 20 -6.00 -10.43 2.37
C ILE A 20 -4.98 -10.90 1.32
N SER A 21 -4.87 -12.22 1.10
CA SER A 21 -3.86 -12.79 0.20
C SER A 21 -4.41 -13.95 -0.63
N GLY A 22 -3.96 -14.05 -1.87
CA GLY A 22 -4.25 -15.19 -2.74
C GLY A 22 -3.45 -16.47 -2.42
N ASN A 23 -2.43 -16.39 -1.55
CA ASN A 23 -1.66 -17.56 -1.12
C ASN A 23 -2.36 -18.26 0.05
N PHE A 24 -2.74 -19.53 -0.10
CA PHE A 24 -3.45 -20.32 0.93
C PHE A 24 -2.70 -20.44 2.27
N ASP A 25 -1.37 -20.37 2.29
CA ASP A 25 -0.59 -20.50 3.52
C ASP A 25 -0.73 -19.28 4.43
N VAL A 26 -0.93 -18.09 3.84
CA VAL A 26 -1.00 -16.81 4.56
C VAL A 26 -2.28 -16.70 5.41
N PRO A 27 -3.49 -16.94 4.89
CA PRO A 27 -4.71 -17.01 5.70
C PRO A 27 -4.66 -18.06 6.80
N ASN A 28 -4.00 -19.21 6.57
CA ASN A 28 -3.84 -20.24 7.60
C ASN A 28 -2.98 -19.72 8.76
N ALA A 29 -1.82 -19.14 8.47
CA ALA A 29 -0.99 -18.51 9.49
C ALA A 29 -1.76 -17.38 10.22
N PHE A 30 -2.51 -16.55 9.49
CA PHE A 30 -3.30 -15.51 10.14
C PHE A 30 -4.39 -16.05 11.06
N ARG A 31 -5.02 -17.19 10.77
CA ARG A 31 -5.98 -17.82 11.68
C ARG A 31 -5.34 -18.37 12.95
N GLU A 32 -4.07 -18.77 12.89
CA GLU A 32 -3.33 -19.25 14.07
C GLU A 32 -2.92 -18.11 15.00
N PHE A 33 -2.49 -16.97 14.43
CA PHE A 33 -2.03 -15.82 15.20
C PHE A 33 -3.13 -14.83 15.58
N TYR A 34 -4.18 -14.73 14.76
CA TYR A 34 -5.26 -13.75 14.91
C TYR A 34 -6.63 -14.42 14.87
N GLU A 35 -7.50 -14.00 15.79
CA GLU A 35 -8.88 -14.49 15.87
C GLU A 35 -9.78 -13.88 14.78
N HIS A 36 -9.49 -12.64 14.35
CA HIS A 36 -10.32 -11.89 13.41
C HIS A 36 -9.46 -11.02 12.48
N PRO A 37 -9.84 -10.83 11.19
CA PRO A 37 -9.08 -10.01 10.24
C PRO A 37 -8.87 -8.56 10.68
N ASP A 38 -9.81 -7.98 11.45
CA ASP A 38 -9.61 -6.64 12.03
C ASP A 38 -8.43 -6.53 13.00
N LYS A 39 -7.98 -7.64 13.60
CA LYS A 39 -6.85 -7.65 14.55
C LYS A 39 -5.50 -7.74 13.85
N VAL A 40 -5.47 -7.92 12.53
CA VAL A 40 -4.22 -8.01 11.77
C VAL A 40 -3.47 -6.68 11.84
N GLU A 41 -2.25 -6.74 12.33
CA GLU A 41 -1.36 -5.59 12.43
C GLU A 41 -1.00 -5.05 11.05
N LEU A 42 -0.68 -3.75 11.01
CA LEU A 42 -0.37 -3.05 9.75
C LEU A 42 0.77 -3.74 8.99
N TYR A 43 1.88 -4.03 9.67
CA TYR A 43 3.08 -4.56 9.03
C TYR A 43 2.86 -5.89 8.31
N PRO A 44 2.37 -6.96 8.96
CA PRO A 44 2.10 -8.21 8.27
C PRO A 44 0.92 -8.10 7.30
N GLY A 45 -0.11 -7.33 7.61
CA GLY A 45 -1.27 -7.22 6.71
C GLY A 45 -0.93 -6.55 5.39
N VAL A 46 -0.13 -5.49 5.39
CA VAL A 46 0.29 -4.78 4.18
C VAL A 46 1.32 -5.59 3.38
N PHE A 47 2.21 -6.31 4.05
CA PHE A 47 3.19 -7.17 3.36
C PHE A 47 2.54 -8.41 2.72
N CYS A 48 1.47 -8.92 3.33
CA CYS A 48 0.73 -10.07 2.85
C CYS A 48 -0.41 -9.73 1.88
N GLU A 49 -0.76 -8.45 1.75
CA GLU A 49 -1.79 -7.95 0.81
C GLU A 49 -1.41 -8.18 -0.65
N SER A 50 -0.13 -8.36 -0.95
CA SER A 50 0.37 -8.59 -2.31
C SER A 50 -0.01 -9.96 -2.87
N ASP A 51 -0.23 -9.99 -4.19
CA ASP A 51 -0.67 -11.17 -4.92
C ASP A 51 0.30 -12.36 -4.73
N SER A 52 -0.29 -13.55 -4.79
CA SER A 52 0.37 -14.84 -4.96
C SER A 52 1.33 -14.89 -6.16
N LYS A 53 1.20 -13.95 -7.09
CA LYS A 53 2.06 -13.78 -8.25
C LYS A 53 2.90 -12.52 -8.10
N MET A 54 3.99 -12.67 -7.37
CA MET A 54 5.14 -11.78 -7.53
C MET A 54 5.75 -12.07 -8.92
N SER A 55 5.11 -11.57 -9.98
CA SER A 55 5.71 -11.60 -11.31
C SER A 55 7.04 -10.87 -11.21
N GLY A 56 8.11 -11.40 -11.81
CA GLY A 56 9.46 -10.82 -11.73
C GLY A 56 9.61 -9.42 -12.34
N ASP A 57 8.51 -8.74 -12.63
CA ASP A 57 8.46 -7.33 -12.98
C ASP A 57 8.34 -6.50 -11.68
N PRO A 58 9.32 -5.64 -11.35
CA PRO A 58 9.32 -4.82 -10.14
C PRO A 58 8.30 -3.67 -10.16
N GLY A 59 7.53 -3.51 -11.24
CA GLY A 59 6.44 -2.54 -11.31
C GLY A 59 5.25 -2.92 -10.42
N PRO A 60 4.43 -1.95 -9.98
CA PRO A 60 3.14 -2.24 -9.33
C PRO A 60 2.24 -2.96 -10.34
N SER A 61 2.21 -4.29 -10.30
CA SER A 61 1.26 -5.09 -11.08
C SER A 61 -0.18 -4.88 -10.60
N ASP A 62 -0.34 -4.66 -9.28
CA ASP A 62 -1.60 -4.37 -8.61
C ASP A 62 -1.56 -3.03 -7.90
N LEU A 63 -2.12 -2.00 -8.54
CA LEU A 63 -2.30 -0.66 -7.97
C LEU A 63 -3.32 -0.63 -6.82
N ASP A 64 -4.06 -1.72 -6.60
CA ASP A 64 -5.16 -1.81 -5.63
C ASP A 64 -4.70 -2.18 -4.19
N SER A 65 -3.38 -2.32 -3.96
CA SER A 65 -2.85 -2.50 -2.60
C SER A 65 -2.80 -1.19 -1.83
N ALA A 66 -3.16 -1.24 -0.54
CA ALA A 66 -3.08 -0.11 0.38
C ALA A 66 -1.65 0.43 0.52
N LEU A 67 -0.62 -0.42 0.34
CA LEU A 67 0.78 0.00 0.32
C LEU A 67 1.04 0.99 -0.82
N TRP A 68 0.65 0.62 -2.04
CA TRP A 68 0.88 1.44 -3.22
C TRP A 68 0.10 2.75 -3.14
N ALA A 69 -1.16 2.71 -2.68
CA ALA A 69 -1.94 3.92 -2.45
C ALA A 69 -1.23 4.89 -1.47
N ALA A 70 -0.65 4.38 -0.39
CA ALA A 70 0.09 5.17 0.57
C ALA A 70 1.39 5.75 -0.01
N ILE A 71 2.17 4.94 -0.71
CA ILE A 71 3.42 5.37 -1.38
C ILE A 71 3.12 6.46 -2.41
N PHE A 72 2.13 6.26 -3.28
CA PHE A 72 1.79 7.25 -4.30
C PHE A 72 1.25 8.54 -3.68
N SER A 73 0.45 8.45 -2.61
CA SER A 73 -0.01 9.63 -1.87
C SER A 73 1.17 10.45 -1.31
N ASP A 74 2.17 9.78 -0.77
CA ASP A 74 3.38 10.42 -0.24
C ASP A 74 4.21 11.05 -1.36
N VAL A 75 4.50 10.31 -2.43
CA VAL A 75 5.24 10.81 -3.60
C VAL A 75 4.57 12.05 -4.20
N ILE A 76 3.24 12.05 -4.34
CA ILE A 76 2.49 13.22 -4.81
C ILE A 76 2.67 14.42 -3.86
N THR A 77 2.66 14.17 -2.56
CA THR A 77 2.86 15.20 -1.54
C THR A 77 4.28 15.77 -1.60
N LEU A 78 5.30 14.92 -1.75
CA LEU A 78 6.69 15.34 -1.91
C LEU A 78 6.87 16.24 -3.14
N VAL A 79 6.31 15.85 -4.29
CA VAL A 79 6.41 16.65 -5.53
C VAL A 79 5.67 17.99 -5.39
N ARG A 80 4.47 18.00 -4.82
CA ARG A 80 3.67 19.23 -4.69
C ARG A 80 4.18 20.18 -3.61
N SER A 81 4.91 19.67 -2.62
CA SER A 81 5.47 20.49 -1.54
C SER A 81 6.86 21.05 -1.85
N ASP A 82 7.55 20.49 -2.84
CA ASP A 82 8.86 20.99 -3.26
C ASP A 82 8.70 22.19 -4.21
N ARG A 83 9.26 23.33 -3.79
CA ARG A 83 9.27 24.56 -4.58
C ARG A 83 9.98 24.38 -5.93
N PHE A 84 11.03 23.56 -5.99
CA PHE A 84 11.82 23.36 -7.20
C PHE A 84 11.00 22.60 -8.24
N TYR A 85 10.15 21.66 -7.81
CA TYR A 85 9.25 20.90 -8.68
C TYR A 85 7.90 21.59 -8.95
N THR A 86 7.69 22.80 -8.41
CA THR A 86 6.44 23.55 -8.57
C THR A 86 6.70 24.97 -9.07
N VAL A 87 6.82 25.94 -8.17
CA VAL A 87 6.89 27.38 -8.46
C VAL A 87 8.18 27.75 -9.19
N ASP A 88 9.29 27.15 -8.78
CA ASP A 88 10.62 27.45 -9.30
C ASP A 88 11.04 26.49 -10.42
N TRP A 89 10.10 25.81 -11.09
CA TRP A 89 10.39 24.98 -12.26
C TRP A 89 10.49 25.83 -13.54
N ASN A 90 11.56 26.59 -13.70
CA ASN A 90 11.80 27.42 -14.89
C ASN A 90 13.27 27.44 -15.32
N THR A 91 13.56 27.85 -16.56
CA THR A 91 14.91 27.79 -17.13
C THR A 91 15.93 28.63 -16.37
N ASN A 92 15.51 29.76 -15.78
CA ASN A 92 16.42 30.66 -15.05
C ASN A 92 16.86 30.07 -13.69
N SER A 93 16.01 29.26 -13.06
CA SER A 93 16.34 28.55 -11.81
C SER A 93 17.03 27.20 -12.05
N LEU A 94 16.81 26.57 -13.22
CA LEU A 94 17.41 25.28 -13.59
C LEU A 94 18.80 25.39 -14.21
N THR A 95 19.14 26.52 -14.83
CA THR A 95 20.48 26.77 -15.39
C THR A 95 21.01 28.11 -14.90
N SER A 96 22.08 28.09 -14.08
CA SER A 96 22.94 29.25 -13.81
C SER A 96 24.13 29.30 -14.76
#